data_AF-A0A943M2J0-F1
#
_entry.id   AF-A0A943M2J0-F1
#
_cell.length_a   1.000
_cell.length_b   1.000
_cell.length_c   1.000
_cell.angle_alpha   90.00
_cell.angle_beta   90.00
_cell.angle_gamma   90.00
#
_symmetry.space_group_name_H-M   'P 1'
#
loop_
_entity.id
_entity.type
_entity.pdbx_description
1 polymer ?
#
loop_
_entity_poly.entity_id
_entity_poly.type
_entity_poly.pdbx_seq_one_letter_code
_entity_poly.pdbx_strand_id
1 'polypeptide(L)'
;MIFTRDGLEQATRLQVAAMHAARFKDAGITTVADLGCGIGIDSLAMASLGLRVRSWDINLEAVACTKVNLRFMPDCEANLGDVTTLDIEHLISEGVQAIFADPARRTGAAAGGRRISSPEEWSPSLPTALSWREPLRKGGFDALGLKVAPGLGYEHIPSDFEANWVSVDGQLLEAGLWSPALQSHGPGRSATVVRGSEAFTSRQACDPSEPAKQLESAGLGTYLWEPDPAVIRAGLIAQFVDNTALEGPISPSIAYLTSNEIVAGKEANALSGFEVLDVTQLRPKAISKALRALEPTSVEVKKRGADINPAALQTALKRILVPRTNSYENPVTVIATRVDGRHQAVIARRLDL
;
A
#
# COMPACT_ATOMS: atom_id res chain seq x y z
N MET A 1 -7.44 4.99 23.30
CA MET A 1 -6.62 3.75 23.33
C MET A 1 -5.36 4.00 24.12
N ILE A 2 -4.76 2.96 24.69
CA ILE A 2 -3.38 2.99 25.20
C ILE A 2 -2.46 2.26 24.22
N PHE A 3 -1.19 2.63 24.22
CA PHE A 3 -0.19 2.08 23.32
C PHE A 3 1.19 2.11 23.97
N THR A 4 2.04 1.16 23.59
CA THR A 4 3.49 1.29 23.74
C THR A 4 4.04 2.15 22.59
N ARG A 5 5.27 2.66 22.73
CA ARG A 5 5.93 3.41 21.65
C ARG A 5 6.06 2.54 20.39
N ASP A 6 6.63 1.35 20.55
CA ASP A 6 6.82 0.40 19.45
C ASP A 6 5.50 0.00 18.79
N GLY A 7 4.47 -0.23 19.59
CA GLY A 7 3.14 -0.56 19.10
C GLY A 7 2.53 0.55 18.26
N LEU A 8 2.69 1.82 18.67
CA LEU A 8 2.17 2.96 17.91
C LEU A 8 2.88 3.13 16.55
N GLU A 9 4.20 2.89 16.49
CA GLU A 9 4.98 3.01 15.25
C GLU A 9 4.71 1.89 14.23
N GLN A 10 4.14 0.78 14.70
CA GLN A 10 3.88 -0.43 13.89
C GLN A 10 2.39 -0.69 13.65
N ALA A 11 1.52 0.00 14.39
CA ALA A 11 0.07 -0.16 14.32
C ALA A 11 -0.48 0.08 12.91
N THR A 12 -1.46 -0.76 12.54
CA THR A 12 -2.34 -0.53 11.41
C THR A 12 -3.00 0.84 11.56
N ARG A 13 -3.13 1.61 10.47
CA ARG A 13 -3.94 2.85 10.51
C ARG A 13 -5.40 2.46 10.75
N LEU A 14 -6.09 3.19 11.61
CA LEU A 14 -7.47 2.86 11.99
C LEU A 14 -8.40 2.67 10.78
N GLN A 15 -8.29 3.51 9.76
CA GLN A 15 -9.10 3.37 8.53
C GLN A 15 -8.80 2.10 7.73
N VAL A 16 -7.57 1.60 7.77
CA VAL A 16 -7.19 0.33 7.12
C VAL A 16 -7.69 -0.85 7.96
N ALA A 17 -7.56 -0.78 9.28
CA ALA A 17 -8.13 -1.76 10.18
C ALA A 17 -9.67 -1.85 10.06
N ALA A 18 -10.34 -0.72 9.82
CA ALA A 18 -11.77 -0.70 9.54
C ALA A 18 -12.11 -1.42 8.21
N MET A 19 -11.26 -1.33 7.19
CA MET A 19 -11.42 -2.09 5.94
C MET A 19 -11.24 -3.60 6.16
N HIS A 20 -10.30 -4.01 7.01
CA HIS A 20 -10.16 -5.43 7.40
C HIS A 20 -11.42 -5.93 8.08
N ALA A 21 -11.87 -5.19 9.11
CA ALA A 21 -13.07 -5.51 9.86
C ALA A 21 -14.31 -5.60 8.97
N ALA A 22 -14.45 -4.69 8.00
CA ALA A 22 -15.54 -4.71 7.03
C ALA A 22 -15.56 -5.99 6.21
N ARG A 23 -14.41 -6.50 5.75
CA ARG A 23 -14.36 -7.78 5.00
C ARG A 23 -14.94 -8.95 5.81
N PHE A 24 -14.59 -9.07 7.09
CA PHE A 24 -15.14 -10.13 7.95
C PHE A 24 -16.64 -9.94 8.20
N LYS A 25 -17.06 -8.70 8.51
CA LYS A 25 -18.47 -8.36 8.73
C LYS A 25 -19.33 -8.68 7.50
N ASP A 26 -18.90 -8.25 6.32
CA ASP A 26 -19.63 -8.40 5.06
C ASP A 26 -19.71 -9.88 4.64
N ALA A 27 -18.73 -10.69 5.05
CA ALA A 27 -18.76 -12.15 4.90
C ALA A 27 -19.68 -12.86 5.92
N GLY A 28 -20.36 -12.13 6.81
CA GLY A 28 -21.24 -12.68 7.83
C GLY A 28 -20.52 -13.34 9.01
N ILE A 29 -19.21 -13.10 9.16
CA ILE A 29 -18.41 -13.61 10.26
C ILE A 29 -18.80 -12.89 11.56
N THR A 30 -18.97 -13.65 12.64
CA THR A 30 -19.33 -13.14 13.96
C THR A 30 -18.23 -13.31 15.01
N THR A 31 -17.31 -14.27 14.83
CA THR A 31 -16.20 -14.52 15.75
C THR A 31 -14.88 -14.66 14.98
N VAL A 32 -13.88 -13.83 15.33
CA VAL A 32 -12.55 -13.81 14.70
C VAL A 32 -11.46 -14.09 15.74
N ALA A 33 -10.50 -14.94 15.39
CA ALA A 33 -9.22 -15.01 16.09
C ALA A 33 -8.22 -14.04 15.45
N ASP A 34 -7.71 -13.07 16.23
CA ASP A 34 -6.68 -12.10 15.80
C ASP A 34 -5.31 -12.58 16.31
N LEU A 35 -4.49 -13.13 15.42
CA LEU A 35 -3.22 -13.77 15.70
C LEU A 35 -2.05 -12.83 15.41
N GLY A 36 -1.36 -12.38 16.45
CA GLY A 36 -0.37 -11.30 16.37
C GLY A 36 -1.01 -9.92 16.53
N CYS A 37 -1.95 -9.80 17.47
CA CYS A 37 -2.83 -8.63 17.59
C CYS A 37 -2.11 -7.31 17.95
N GLY A 38 -0.85 -7.35 18.41
CA GLY A 38 -0.09 -6.18 18.81
C GLY A 38 -0.81 -5.38 19.89
N ILE A 39 -0.98 -4.07 19.67
CA ILE A 39 -1.74 -3.18 20.57
C ILE A 39 -3.27 -3.20 20.31
N GLY A 40 -3.74 -4.08 19.42
CA GLY A 40 -5.17 -4.39 19.27
C GLY A 40 -5.95 -3.42 18.40
N ILE A 41 -5.34 -2.78 17.41
CA ILE A 41 -6.05 -1.85 16.51
C ILE A 41 -7.02 -2.61 15.59
N ASP A 42 -6.56 -3.70 14.97
CA ASP A 42 -7.41 -4.57 14.13
C ASP A 42 -8.50 -5.25 14.97
N SER A 43 -8.14 -5.82 16.13
CA SER A 43 -9.09 -6.31 17.12
C SER A 43 -10.15 -5.27 17.49
N LEU A 44 -9.76 -4.03 17.82
CA LEU A 44 -10.70 -2.98 18.19
C LEU A 44 -11.60 -2.59 17.01
N ALA A 45 -11.08 -2.54 15.78
CA ALA A 45 -11.87 -2.23 14.60
C ALA A 45 -12.92 -3.32 14.34
N MET A 46 -12.55 -4.59 14.45
CA MET A 46 -13.48 -5.73 14.35
C MET A 46 -14.54 -5.69 15.44
N ALA A 47 -14.14 -5.51 16.69
CA ALA A 47 -15.06 -5.39 17.83
C ALA A 47 -16.03 -4.21 17.68
N SER A 48 -15.55 -3.06 17.17
CA SER A 48 -16.37 -1.87 16.91
C SER A 48 -17.43 -2.09 15.83
N LEU A 49 -17.26 -3.11 14.98
CA LEU A 49 -18.25 -3.54 13.99
C LEU A 49 -19.18 -4.65 14.49
N GLY A 50 -19.08 -5.03 15.77
CA GLY A 50 -19.93 -6.02 16.43
C GLY A 50 -19.41 -7.46 16.36
N LEU A 51 -18.17 -7.68 15.92
CA LEU A 51 -17.56 -9.01 15.89
C LEU A 51 -17.01 -9.34 17.27
N ARG A 52 -17.15 -10.60 17.70
CA ARG A 52 -16.41 -11.12 18.85
C ARG A 52 -14.98 -11.40 18.43
N VAL A 53 -14.01 -10.91 19.19
CA VAL A 53 -12.60 -11.06 18.87
C VAL A 53 -11.88 -11.75 20.01
N ARG A 54 -11.16 -12.82 19.68
CA ARG A 54 -10.22 -13.47 20.58
C ARG A 54 -8.82 -13.19 20.05
N SER A 55 -8.03 -12.45 20.79
CA SER A 55 -6.75 -11.93 20.31
C SER A 55 -5.58 -12.64 21.00
N TRP A 56 -4.51 -12.92 20.27
CA TRP A 56 -3.27 -13.48 20.82
C TRP A 56 -2.05 -12.67 20.39
N ASP A 57 -1.12 -12.50 21.32
CA ASP A 57 0.23 -12.00 21.02
C ASP A 57 1.23 -12.62 22.00
N ILE A 58 2.48 -12.79 21.56
CA ILE A 58 3.56 -13.32 22.38
C ILE A 58 4.12 -12.25 23.33
N ASN A 59 3.90 -10.97 23.04
CA ASN A 59 4.37 -9.84 23.83
C ASN A 59 3.35 -9.44 24.91
N LEU A 60 3.76 -9.58 26.17
CA LEU A 60 2.94 -9.24 27.35
C LEU A 60 2.44 -7.78 27.36
N GLU A 61 3.28 -6.81 26.98
CA GLU A 61 2.90 -5.39 26.97
C GLU A 61 1.89 -5.09 25.87
N ALA A 62 2.03 -5.74 24.71
CA ALA A 62 1.10 -5.65 23.59
C ALA A 62 -0.28 -6.20 24.01
N VAL A 63 -0.31 -7.41 24.60
CA VAL A 63 -1.55 -8.00 25.16
C VAL A 63 -2.18 -7.10 26.22
N ALA A 64 -1.39 -6.52 27.11
CA ALA A 64 -1.90 -5.60 28.13
C ALA A 64 -2.56 -4.36 27.49
N CYS A 65 -1.95 -3.80 26.43
CA CYS A 65 -2.56 -2.72 25.65
C CYS A 65 -3.87 -3.16 25.00
N THR A 66 -3.90 -4.32 24.36
CA THR A 66 -5.11 -4.87 23.72
C THR A 66 -6.23 -5.09 24.72
N LYS A 67 -5.95 -5.68 25.90
CA LYS A 67 -6.95 -5.84 26.97
C LYS A 67 -7.55 -4.50 27.39
N VAL A 68 -6.73 -3.47 27.60
CA VAL A 68 -7.24 -2.15 27.96
C VAL A 68 -8.01 -1.51 26.79
N ASN A 69 -7.55 -1.69 25.55
CA ASN A 69 -8.23 -1.15 24.38
C ASN A 69 -9.59 -1.80 24.11
N LEU A 70 -9.73 -3.08 24.44
CA LEU A 70 -10.97 -3.84 24.35
C LEU A 70 -11.84 -3.79 25.62
N ARG A 71 -11.46 -3.04 26.67
CA ARG A 71 -12.13 -3.06 27.99
C ARG A 71 -13.65 -2.76 28.01
N PHE A 72 -14.17 -2.18 26.94
CA PHE A 72 -15.59 -1.88 26.77
C PHE A 72 -16.30 -2.83 25.79
N MET A 73 -15.62 -3.89 25.35
CA MET A 73 -16.09 -4.91 24.44
C MET A 73 -16.19 -6.23 25.23
N PRO A 74 -17.32 -6.49 25.94
CA PRO A 74 -17.42 -7.59 26.92
C PRO A 74 -17.28 -8.99 26.29
N ASP A 75 -17.57 -9.12 25.01
CA ASP A 75 -17.47 -10.38 24.26
C ASP A 75 -16.13 -10.54 23.52
N CYS A 76 -15.13 -9.71 23.86
CA CYS A 76 -13.79 -9.77 23.28
C CYS A 76 -12.73 -9.98 24.37
N GLU A 77 -11.68 -10.71 24.03
CA GLU A 77 -10.59 -11.03 24.93
C GLU A 77 -9.24 -10.95 24.25
N ALA A 78 -8.19 -10.80 25.06
CA ALA A 78 -6.82 -10.88 24.59
C ALA A 78 -5.98 -11.76 25.51
N ASN A 79 -5.16 -12.60 24.91
CA ASN A 79 -4.49 -13.71 25.54
C ASN A 79 -2.98 -13.64 25.23
N LEU A 80 -2.16 -13.93 26.24
CA LEU A 80 -0.72 -14.11 26.05
C LEU A 80 -0.48 -15.50 25.49
N GLY A 81 0.18 -15.61 24.34
CA GLY A 81 0.49 -16.90 23.75
C GLY A 81 1.28 -16.82 22.45
N ASP A 82 2.07 -17.85 22.19
CA ASP A 82 2.72 -18.03 20.89
C ASP A 82 1.71 -18.63 19.90
N VAL A 83 1.33 -17.84 18.90
CA VAL A 83 0.36 -18.22 17.87
C VAL A 83 0.77 -19.45 17.05
N THR A 84 2.06 -19.78 17.01
CA THR A 84 2.57 -20.97 16.30
C THR A 84 2.30 -22.28 17.05
N THR A 85 1.93 -22.18 18.33
CA THR A 85 1.66 -23.32 19.22
C THR A 85 0.18 -23.48 19.55
N LEU A 86 -0.67 -22.59 19.04
CA LEU A 86 -2.11 -22.66 19.25
C LEU A 86 -2.71 -23.85 18.51
N ASP A 87 -3.60 -24.56 19.20
CA ASP A 87 -4.44 -25.59 18.58
C ASP A 87 -5.60 -24.92 17.83
N ILE A 88 -5.43 -24.80 16.50
CA ILE A 88 -6.43 -24.20 15.63
C ILE A 88 -7.72 -25.02 15.61
N GLU A 89 -7.66 -26.36 15.71
CA GLU A 89 -8.84 -27.21 15.76
C GLU A 89 -9.63 -26.97 17.06
N HIS A 90 -8.92 -26.73 18.16
CA HIS A 90 -9.57 -26.35 19.41
C HIS A 90 -10.26 -24.98 19.30
N LEU A 91 -9.61 -23.96 18.74
CA LEU A 91 -10.23 -22.64 18.53
C LEU A 91 -11.51 -22.72 17.70
N ILE A 92 -11.50 -23.56 16.66
CA ILE A 92 -12.66 -23.87 15.83
C ILE A 92 -13.78 -24.51 16.68
N SER A 93 -13.43 -25.49 17.51
CA SER A 93 -14.41 -26.15 18.40
C SER A 93 -15.06 -25.19 19.41
N GLU A 94 -14.37 -24.08 19.74
CA GLU A 94 -14.88 -23.00 20.58
C GLU A 94 -15.65 -21.91 19.79
N GLY A 95 -15.93 -22.15 18.50
CA GLY A 95 -16.77 -21.28 17.68
C GLY A 95 -16.05 -20.12 16.99
N VAL A 96 -14.73 -20.18 16.85
CA VAL A 96 -13.98 -19.28 15.95
C VAL A 96 -14.34 -19.60 14.51
N GLN A 97 -14.82 -18.60 13.77
CA GLN A 97 -15.24 -18.74 12.36
C GLN A 97 -14.19 -18.22 11.39
N ALA A 98 -13.29 -17.35 11.85
CA ALA A 98 -12.28 -16.77 11.00
C ALA A 98 -10.98 -16.49 11.73
N ILE A 99 -9.89 -16.46 10.98
CA ILE A 99 -8.57 -16.06 11.45
C ILE A 99 -8.14 -14.81 10.69
N PHE A 100 -7.70 -13.80 11.44
CA PHE A 100 -6.88 -12.71 10.92
C PHE A 100 -5.49 -12.83 11.53
N ALA A 101 -4.45 -12.67 10.73
CA ALA A 101 -3.08 -12.68 11.25
C ALA A 101 -2.22 -11.55 10.69
N ASP A 102 -1.44 -10.93 11.58
CA ASP A 102 -0.42 -9.93 11.25
C ASP A 102 0.95 -10.38 11.76
N PRO A 103 1.70 -11.15 10.95
CA PRO A 103 3.07 -11.48 11.28
C PRO A 103 3.96 -10.26 11.54
N ALA A 104 4.70 -10.32 12.63
CA ALA A 104 5.72 -9.34 12.96
C ALA A 104 6.86 -9.41 11.92
N ARG A 105 7.20 -8.23 11.38
CA ARG A 105 8.17 -8.04 10.29
C ARG A 105 9.34 -7.15 10.68
N ARG A 106 9.44 -6.81 11.96
CA ARG A 106 10.52 -6.00 12.52
C ARG A 106 11.05 -6.72 13.75
N THR A 107 12.36 -6.63 13.94
CA THR A 107 12.89 -6.89 15.28
C THR A 107 12.36 -5.81 16.22
N GLY A 108 11.96 -6.14 17.45
CA GLY A 108 11.48 -5.13 18.43
C GLY A 108 12.51 -4.01 18.63
N ALA A 109 12.13 -2.85 19.20
CA ALA A 109 13.09 -1.75 19.39
C ALA A 109 14.31 -2.19 20.23
N ALA A 110 14.11 -3.08 21.21
CA ALA A 110 15.17 -3.71 21.99
C ALA A 110 16.17 -4.53 21.14
N ALA A 111 15.75 -5.01 19.96
CA ALA A 111 16.54 -5.77 19.01
C ALA A 111 16.89 -4.96 17.74
N GLY A 112 16.86 -3.62 17.83
CA GLY A 112 17.38 -2.71 16.80
C GLY A 112 16.39 -2.31 15.69
N GLY A 113 15.11 -2.67 15.78
CA GLY A 113 14.08 -2.15 14.87
C GLY A 113 14.26 -2.50 13.38
N ARG A 114 15.06 -3.53 13.07
CA ARG A 114 15.46 -3.87 11.70
C ARG A 114 14.29 -4.48 10.94
N ARG A 115 14.07 -4.03 9.69
CA ARG A 115 13.10 -4.64 8.77
C ARG A 115 13.57 -6.05 8.39
N ILE A 116 12.65 -7.00 8.52
CA ILE A 116 12.83 -8.39 8.09
C ILE A 116 12.29 -8.50 6.66
N SER A 117 13.18 -8.73 5.70
CA SER A 117 12.81 -8.82 4.28
C SER A 117 12.32 -10.20 3.86
N SER A 118 12.88 -11.25 4.47
CA SER A 118 12.52 -12.63 4.15
C SER A 118 11.20 -13.01 4.82
N PRO A 119 10.17 -13.46 4.07
CA PRO A 119 8.91 -13.94 4.65
C PRO A 119 9.06 -15.16 5.56
N GLU A 120 10.13 -15.94 5.39
CA GLU A 120 10.50 -17.08 6.24
C GLU A 120 10.90 -16.65 7.66
N GLU A 121 11.41 -15.42 7.81
CA GLU A 121 11.90 -14.88 9.09
C GLU A 121 10.84 -14.06 9.83
N TRP A 122 9.62 -13.95 9.29
CA TRP A 122 8.50 -13.30 9.99
C TRP A 122 8.07 -14.11 11.22
N SER A 123 7.34 -13.49 12.14
CA SER A 123 6.83 -14.16 13.33
C SER A 123 5.30 -13.97 13.45
N PRO A 124 4.48 -15.01 13.16
CA PRO A 124 4.87 -16.31 12.59
C PRO A 124 5.41 -16.19 11.15
N SER A 125 6.15 -17.19 10.67
CA SER A 125 6.65 -17.16 9.29
C SER A 125 5.50 -17.20 8.29
N LEU A 126 5.69 -16.64 7.09
CA LEU A 126 4.64 -16.68 6.07
C LEU A 126 4.20 -18.12 5.72
N PRO A 127 5.11 -19.12 5.58
CA PRO A 127 4.67 -20.52 5.40
C PRO A 127 3.84 -21.05 6.56
N THR A 128 4.17 -20.68 7.80
CA THR A 128 3.37 -21.06 8.98
C THR A 128 1.97 -20.46 8.90
N ALA A 129 1.85 -19.17 8.61
CA ALA A 129 0.55 -18.51 8.48
C ALA A 129 -0.27 -19.06 7.28
N LEU A 130 0.39 -19.37 6.17
CA LEU A 130 -0.25 -20.00 5.01
C LEU A 130 -0.65 -21.46 5.27
N SER A 131 -0.02 -22.15 6.22
CA SER A 131 -0.41 -23.53 6.58
C SER A 131 -1.83 -23.62 7.13
N TRP A 132 -2.36 -22.54 7.72
CA TRP A 132 -3.77 -22.46 8.17
C TRP A 132 -4.79 -22.52 7.03
N ARG A 133 -4.36 -22.46 5.77
CA ARG A 133 -5.21 -22.78 4.61
C ARG A 133 -5.64 -24.24 4.57
N GLU A 134 -4.87 -25.14 5.16
CA GLU A 134 -5.21 -26.56 5.18
C GLU A 134 -6.49 -26.84 6.00
N PRO A 135 -6.60 -26.42 7.28
CA PRO A 135 -7.86 -26.54 8.02
C PRO A 135 -9.01 -25.74 7.38
N LEU A 136 -8.75 -24.56 6.80
CA LEU A 136 -9.75 -23.80 6.02
C LEU A 136 -10.35 -24.65 4.89
N ARG A 137 -9.51 -25.31 4.08
CA ARG A 137 -9.96 -26.16 2.95
C ARG A 137 -10.74 -27.39 3.38
N LYS A 138 -10.49 -27.89 4.59
CA LYS A 138 -11.25 -28.99 5.21
C LYS A 138 -12.59 -28.54 5.78
N GLY A 139 -12.93 -27.25 5.67
CA GLY A 139 -14.14 -26.68 6.26
C GLY A 139 -14.05 -26.53 7.78
N GLY A 140 -12.83 -26.42 8.32
CA GLY A 140 -12.63 -26.20 9.76
C GLY A 140 -13.10 -24.81 10.18
N PHE A 141 -12.91 -23.79 9.37
CA PHE A 141 -13.42 -22.44 9.59
C PHE A 141 -13.73 -21.78 8.25
N ASP A 142 -14.37 -20.61 8.27
CA ASP A 142 -15.00 -20.01 7.10
C ASP A 142 -14.06 -19.06 6.34
N ALA A 143 -13.15 -18.39 7.03
CA ALA A 143 -12.38 -17.28 6.46
C ALA A 143 -10.98 -17.09 7.05
N LEU A 144 -9.99 -16.87 6.18
CA LEU A 144 -8.62 -16.48 6.52
C LEU A 144 -8.25 -15.14 5.86
N GLY A 145 -7.76 -14.20 6.67
CA GLY A 145 -7.12 -12.96 6.23
C GLY A 145 -5.70 -12.86 6.76
N LEU A 146 -4.73 -12.55 5.90
CA LEU A 146 -3.33 -12.38 6.30
C LEU A 146 -2.85 -10.99 5.91
N LYS A 147 -2.42 -10.17 6.87
CA LYS A 147 -1.68 -8.95 6.57
C LYS A 147 -0.22 -9.30 6.29
N VAL A 148 0.32 -8.78 5.19
CA VAL A 148 1.68 -9.07 4.75
C VAL A 148 2.43 -7.80 4.38
N ALA A 149 3.76 -7.91 4.20
CA ALA A 149 4.56 -6.80 3.72
C ALA A 149 4.05 -6.34 2.34
N PRO A 150 3.97 -5.01 2.10
CA PRO A 150 3.61 -4.52 0.78
C PRO A 150 4.62 -4.96 -0.29
N GLY A 151 5.84 -5.31 0.13
CA GLY A 151 6.90 -5.85 -0.70
C GLY A 151 6.80 -7.34 -1.05
N LEU A 152 5.80 -8.10 -0.60
CA LEU A 152 5.71 -9.56 -0.82
C LEU A 152 5.68 -9.96 -2.32
N GLY A 153 6.61 -10.82 -2.75
CA GLY A 153 6.65 -11.36 -4.12
C GLY A 153 5.33 -12.06 -4.51
N TYR A 154 4.95 -11.98 -5.79
CA TYR A 154 3.70 -12.54 -6.26
C TYR A 154 3.67 -14.07 -6.13
N GLU A 155 4.82 -14.72 -6.31
CA GLU A 155 5.03 -16.15 -6.19
C GLU A 155 4.61 -16.74 -4.82
N HIS A 156 4.49 -15.90 -3.78
CA HIS A 156 4.04 -16.30 -2.46
C HIS A 156 2.52 -16.20 -2.27
N ILE A 157 1.80 -15.65 -3.24
CA ILE A 157 0.36 -15.41 -3.14
C ILE A 157 -0.40 -16.67 -3.59
N PRO A 158 -1.27 -17.23 -2.75
CA PRO A 158 -2.17 -18.29 -3.17
C PRO A 158 -3.02 -17.94 -4.40
N SER A 159 -3.09 -18.83 -5.38
CA SER A 159 -3.87 -18.60 -6.60
C SER A 159 -5.39 -18.47 -6.37
N ASP A 160 -5.87 -19.01 -5.26
CA ASP A 160 -7.27 -18.94 -4.81
C ASP A 160 -7.59 -17.72 -3.94
N PHE A 161 -6.64 -16.79 -3.72
CA PHE A 161 -6.80 -15.62 -2.85
C PHE A 161 -6.95 -14.31 -3.64
N GLU A 162 -7.56 -13.29 -3.01
CA GLU A 162 -7.42 -11.89 -3.44
C GLU A 162 -6.24 -11.28 -2.67
N ALA A 163 -5.28 -10.69 -3.38
CA ALA A 163 -4.24 -9.85 -2.79
C ALA A 163 -4.58 -8.36 -2.98
N ASN A 164 -4.77 -7.63 -1.89
CA ASN A 164 -5.11 -6.22 -1.90
C ASN A 164 -3.98 -5.35 -1.34
N TRP A 165 -3.41 -4.46 -2.14
CA TRP A 165 -2.45 -3.46 -1.67
C TRP A 165 -3.17 -2.17 -1.29
N VAL A 166 -2.86 -1.63 -0.11
CA VAL A 166 -3.53 -0.45 0.42
C VAL A 166 -2.55 0.70 0.57
N SER A 167 -2.88 1.83 -0.05
CA SER A 167 -2.20 3.10 0.19
C SER A 167 -3.13 4.12 0.82
N VAL A 168 -2.53 5.05 1.56
CA VAL A 168 -3.21 6.18 2.18
C VAL A 168 -2.40 7.42 1.91
N ASP A 169 -3.02 8.42 1.30
CA ASP A 169 -2.43 9.73 0.98
C ASP A 169 -1.07 9.58 0.27
N GLY A 170 -1.02 8.66 -0.70
CA GLY A 170 0.18 8.36 -1.49
C GLY A 170 1.24 7.50 -0.79
N GLN A 171 0.96 6.98 0.41
CA GLN A 171 1.86 6.10 1.13
C GLN A 171 1.35 4.66 1.11
N LEU A 172 2.09 3.77 0.47
CA LEU A 172 1.80 2.33 0.49
C LEU A 172 2.11 1.75 1.88
N LEU A 173 1.11 1.13 2.50
CA LEU A 173 1.19 0.67 3.88
C LEU A 173 1.42 -0.84 3.97
N GLU A 174 0.56 -1.60 3.29
CA GLU A 174 0.48 -3.06 3.46
C GLU A 174 -0.14 -3.73 2.23
N ALA A 175 -0.08 -5.06 2.24
CA ALA A 175 -0.96 -5.89 1.45
C ALA A 175 -1.72 -6.85 2.37
N GLY A 176 -2.96 -7.19 2.00
CA GLY A 176 -3.75 -8.24 2.63
C GLY A 176 -3.97 -9.39 1.66
N LEU A 177 -3.84 -10.62 2.13
CA LEU A 177 -4.20 -11.84 1.40
C LEU A 177 -5.53 -12.35 1.96
N TRP A 178 -6.54 -12.43 1.12
CA TRP A 178 -7.92 -12.70 1.51
C TRP A 178 -8.42 -13.99 0.86
N SER A 179 -8.74 -14.98 1.70
CA SER A 179 -9.37 -16.23 1.29
C SER A 179 -10.72 -16.02 0.61
N PRO A 180 -11.26 -17.00 -0.15
CA PRO A 180 -12.49 -16.87 -0.94
C PRO A 180 -13.66 -16.16 -0.27
N ALA A 181 -13.95 -16.47 1.00
CA ALA A 181 -15.07 -15.86 1.73
C ALA A 181 -14.90 -14.35 1.99
N LEU A 182 -13.67 -13.84 1.99
CA LEU A 182 -13.32 -12.44 2.25
C LEU A 182 -13.03 -11.65 0.97
N GLN A 183 -13.16 -12.27 -0.21
CA GLN A 183 -12.89 -11.62 -1.50
C GLN A 183 -14.06 -10.76 -1.91
N SER A 184 -13.78 -9.60 -2.49
CA SER A 184 -14.85 -8.76 -3.02
C SER A 184 -15.33 -9.23 -4.39
N HIS A 185 -14.44 -9.77 -5.24
CA HIS A 185 -14.76 -10.12 -6.65
C HIS A 185 -14.00 -11.36 -7.17
N GLY A 186 -13.68 -12.31 -6.30
CA GLY A 186 -12.90 -13.49 -6.65
C GLY A 186 -11.38 -13.29 -6.53
N PRO A 187 -10.58 -14.30 -6.92
CA PRO A 187 -9.13 -14.26 -6.79
C PRO A 187 -8.50 -13.26 -7.77
N GLY A 188 -7.34 -12.75 -7.40
CA GLY A 188 -6.59 -11.79 -8.21
C GLY A 188 -5.93 -10.71 -7.38
N ARG A 189 -5.62 -9.59 -8.02
CA ARG A 189 -4.91 -8.46 -7.40
C ARG A 189 -5.78 -7.22 -7.39
N SER A 190 -5.75 -6.48 -6.29
CA SER A 190 -6.45 -5.21 -6.16
C SER A 190 -5.56 -4.16 -5.50
N ALA A 191 -5.79 -2.90 -5.83
CA ALA A 191 -5.14 -1.75 -5.22
C ALA A 191 -6.22 -0.81 -4.68
N THR A 192 -6.22 -0.59 -3.37
CA THR A 192 -7.10 0.37 -2.70
C THR A 192 -6.30 1.62 -2.36
N VAL A 193 -6.68 2.74 -2.96
CA VAL A 193 -6.07 4.06 -2.75
C VAL A 193 -7.02 4.90 -1.92
N VAL A 194 -6.61 5.27 -0.72
CA VAL A 194 -7.35 6.16 0.15
C VAL A 194 -6.75 7.55 0.08
N ARG A 195 -7.57 8.57 -0.19
CA ARG A 195 -7.20 9.98 -0.06
C ARG A 195 -8.21 10.70 0.82
N GLY A 196 -7.75 11.20 1.97
CA GLY A 196 -8.66 11.77 2.97
C GLY A 196 -9.77 10.77 3.34
N SER A 197 -11.04 11.13 3.11
CA SER A 197 -12.19 10.27 3.39
C SER A 197 -12.63 9.40 2.21
N GLU A 198 -12.01 9.55 1.03
CA GLU A 198 -12.40 8.82 -0.18
C GLU A 198 -11.49 7.60 -0.40
N ALA A 199 -12.08 6.52 -0.90
CA ALA A 199 -11.35 5.33 -1.30
C ALA A 199 -11.71 4.95 -2.75
N PHE A 200 -10.69 4.64 -3.53
CA PHE A 200 -10.79 4.12 -4.88
C PHE A 200 -10.12 2.74 -4.94
N THR A 201 -10.77 1.75 -5.56
CA THR A 201 -10.19 0.41 -5.71
C THR A 201 -10.14 0.00 -7.18
N SER A 202 -8.93 -0.23 -7.69
CA SER A 202 -8.70 -0.92 -8.96
C SER A 202 -8.47 -2.41 -8.71
N ARG A 203 -8.92 -3.29 -9.61
CA ARG A 203 -8.90 -4.74 -9.40
C ARG A 203 -8.76 -5.53 -10.69
N GLN A 204 -7.90 -6.53 -10.75
CA GLN A 204 -7.75 -7.46 -11.86
C GLN A 204 -8.05 -8.88 -11.40
N ALA A 205 -9.08 -9.50 -11.98
CA ALA A 205 -9.28 -10.94 -11.89
C ALA A 205 -8.16 -11.64 -12.69
N CYS A 206 -7.32 -12.40 -12.01
CA CYS A 206 -6.18 -13.13 -12.56
C CYS A 206 -5.70 -14.17 -11.54
N ASP A 207 -4.78 -15.04 -11.94
CA ASP A 207 -3.96 -15.72 -10.94
C ASP A 207 -3.05 -14.67 -10.28
N PRO A 208 -3.19 -14.38 -8.98
CA PRO A 208 -2.40 -13.36 -8.31
C PRO A 208 -0.92 -13.71 -8.19
N SER A 209 -0.54 -14.98 -8.40
CA SER A 209 0.85 -15.42 -8.34
C SER A 209 1.65 -15.15 -9.61
N GLU A 210 0.95 -14.91 -10.73
CA GLU A 210 1.58 -14.69 -12.03
C GLU A 210 2.21 -13.29 -12.15
N PRO A 211 3.30 -13.15 -12.93
CA PRO A 211 3.90 -11.85 -13.21
C PRO A 211 2.89 -10.83 -13.75
N ALA A 212 3.09 -9.56 -13.41
CA ALA A 212 2.27 -8.48 -13.95
C ALA A 212 2.50 -8.32 -15.46
N LYS A 213 1.41 -8.08 -16.21
CA LYS A 213 1.47 -7.76 -17.65
C LYS A 213 2.33 -6.50 -17.83
N GLN A 214 3.38 -6.62 -18.64
CA GLN A 214 4.22 -5.48 -19.02
C GLN A 214 3.62 -4.77 -20.23
N LEU A 215 3.80 -3.46 -20.29
CA LEU A 215 3.42 -2.64 -21.44
C LEU A 215 4.68 -2.09 -22.12
N GLU A 216 4.59 -1.94 -23.43
CA GLU A 216 5.59 -1.19 -24.21
C GLU A 216 5.52 0.31 -23.88
N SER A 217 6.58 1.03 -24.22
CA SER A 217 6.58 2.50 -24.09
C SER A 217 5.57 3.12 -25.05
N ALA A 218 4.73 4.01 -24.55
CA ALA A 218 3.87 4.87 -25.36
C ALA A 218 4.57 6.20 -25.74
N GLY A 219 5.84 6.38 -25.36
CA GLY A 219 6.54 7.66 -25.48
C GLY A 219 6.02 8.69 -24.47
N LEU A 220 6.48 9.94 -24.57
CA LEU A 220 6.00 11.03 -23.73
C LEU A 220 4.99 11.90 -24.49
N GLY A 221 3.78 12.02 -23.94
CA GLY A 221 2.71 12.87 -24.45
C GLY A 221 2.60 14.21 -23.71
N THR A 222 1.41 14.82 -23.78
CA THR A 222 1.13 16.13 -23.19
C THR A 222 1.13 16.11 -21.66
N TYR A 223 0.63 15.03 -21.07
CA TYR A 223 0.54 14.85 -19.62
C TYR A 223 1.35 13.64 -19.17
N LEU A 224 2.07 13.81 -18.07
CA LEU A 224 2.77 12.76 -17.35
C LEU A 224 2.03 12.44 -16.05
N TRP A 225 1.89 11.16 -15.74
CA TRP A 225 1.15 10.69 -14.59
C TRP A 225 2.02 9.80 -13.71
N GLU A 226 2.06 10.10 -12.42
CA GLU A 226 2.59 9.20 -11.40
C GLU A 226 1.45 8.37 -10.81
N PRO A 227 1.36 7.07 -11.10
CA PRO A 227 0.39 6.21 -10.45
C PRO A 227 0.72 6.00 -8.98
N ASP A 228 -0.32 5.82 -8.17
CA ASP A 228 -0.22 5.53 -6.76
C ASP A 228 0.60 4.24 -6.52
N PRO A 229 1.46 4.19 -5.49
CA PRO A 229 2.28 3.01 -5.23
C PRO A 229 1.51 1.72 -4.98
N ALA A 230 0.24 1.75 -4.55
CA ALA A 230 -0.60 0.55 -4.47
C ALA A 230 -0.92 -0.01 -5.87
N VAL A 231 -1.26 0.85 -6.84
CA VAL A 231 -1.51 0.44 -8.24
C VAL A 231 -0.25 -0.17 -8.86
N ILE A 232 0.90 0.47 -8.63
CA ILE A 232 2.20 -0.05 -9.08
C ILE A 232 2.46 -1.42 -8.46
N ARG A 233 2.32 -1.54 -7.13
CA ARG A 233 2.74 -2.73 -6.40
C ARG A 233 1.80 -3.92 -6.61
N ALA A 234 0.52 -3.67 -6.87
CA ALA A 234 -0.44 -4.69 -7.27
C ALA A 234 -0.26 -5.14 -8.73
N GLY A 235 0.64 -4.53 -9.50
CA GLY A 235 0.88 -4.91 -10.90
C GLY A 235 -0.25 -4.52 -11.84
N LEU A 236 -1.07 -3.54 -11.46
CA LEU A 236 -2.32 -3.20 -12.16
C LEU A 236 -2.14 -2.14 -13.25
N ILE A 237 -0.91 -1.74 -13.57
CA ILE A 237 -0.64 -0.68 -14.56
C ILE A 237 -1.33 -0.95 -15.90
N ALA A 238 -1.20 -2.16 -16.44
CA ALA A 238 -1.82 -2.49 -17.73
C ALA A 238 -3.33 -2.34 -17.70
N GLN A 239 -3.97 -2.86 -16.65
CA GLN A 239 -5.41 -2.75 -16.48
C GLN A 239 -5.85 -1.29 -16.24
N PHE A 240 -5.06 -0.54 -15.49
CA PHE A 240 -5.34 0.85 -15.18
C PHE A 240 -5.28 1.72 -16.45
N VAL A 241 -4.32 1.42 -17.35
CA VAL A 241 -4.25 2.01 -18.69
C VAL A 241 -5.48 1.65 -19.53
N ASP A 242 -5.85 0.36 -19.60
CA ASP A 242 -7.01 -0.11 -20.38
C ASP A 242 -8.35 0.56 -19.97
N ASN A 243 -8.46 1.05 -18.73
CA ASN A 243 -9.68 1.65 -18.17
C ASN A 243 -9.66 3.19 -18.08
N THR A 244 -8.61 3.85 -18.58
CA THR A 244 -8.46 5.31 -18.46
C THR A 244 -8.02 5.94 -19.79
N ALA A 245 -7.89 7.26 -19.83
CA ALA A 245 -7.32 7.99 -20.98
C ALA A 245 -5.79 7.87 -21.09
N LEU A 246 -5.16 7.02 -20.26
CA LEU A 246 -3.72 6.79 -20.30
C LEU A 246 -3.37 5.96 -21.55
N GLU A 247 -2.23 6.27 -22.16
CA GLU A 247 -1.75 5.58 -23.36
C GLU A 247 -0.73 4.48 -23.03
N GLY A 248 -0.13 4.52 -21.84
CA GLY A 248 0.86 3.55 -21.39
C GLY A 248 2.01 4.18 -20.62
N PRO A 249 3.05 3.39 -20.27
CA PRO A 249 4.25 3.90 -19.63
C PRO A 249 5.12 4.69 -20.60
N ILE A 250 5.89 5.66 -20.10
CA ILE A 250 6.85 6.44 -20.91
C ILE A 250 8.20 5.71 -21.14
N SER A 251 8.35 4.52 -20.55
CA SER A 251 9.52 3.65 -20.67
C SER A 251 9.22 2.29 -20.02
N PRO A 252 9.71 1.15 -20.57
CA PRO A 252 9.31 -0.19 -20.12
C PRO A 252 9.65 -0.54 -18.66
N SER A 253 10.59 0.18 -18.04
CA SER A 253 11.14 -0.16 -16.72
C SER A 253 10.70 0.78 -15.59
N ILE A 254 9.81 1.73 -15.87
CA ILE A 254 9.35 2.71 -14.89
C ILE A 254 7.83 2.89 -14.99
N ALA A 255 7.20 3.17 -13.85
CA ALA A 255 5.75 3.27 -13.78
C ALA A 255 5.17 4.64 -14.15
N TYR A 256 5.96 5.61 -14.63
CA TYR A 256 5.38 6.87 -15.10
C TYR A 256 4.56 6.61 -16.37
N LEU A 257 3.32 7.08 -16.37
CA LEU A 257 2.35 6.91 -17.46
C LEU A 257 2.17 8.21 -18.23
N THR A 258 1.63 8.13 -19.43
CA THR A 258 1.38 9.30 -20.28
C THR A 258 -0.05 9.33 -20.82
N SER A 259 -0.52 10.51 -21.18
CA SER A 259 -1.73 10.71 -21.99
C SER A 259 -1.64 12.04 -22.76
N ASN A 260 -2.50 12.20 -23.76
CA ASN A 260 -2.73 13.49 -24.42
C ASN A 260 -3.98 14.24 -23.92
N GLU A 261 -4.81 13.58 -23.10
CA GLU A 261 -5.98 14.18 -22.44
C GLU A 261 -5.85 14.08 -20.91
N ILE A 262 -6.52 14.96 -20.17
CA ILE A 262 -6.55 14.89 -18.71
C ILE A 262 -7.35 13.66 -18.28
N VAL A 263 -6.76 12.83 -17.41
CA VAL A 263 -7.49 11.73 -16.77
C VAL A 263 -8.45 12.33 -15.75
N ALA A 264 -9.75 12.19 -16.00
CA ALA A 264 -10.82 12.64 -15.12
C ALA A 264 -11.44 11.46 -14.34
N GLY A 265 -12.35 11.78 -13.41
CA GLY A 265 -13.10 10.78 -12.66
C GLY A 265 -12.37 10.30 -11.40
N LYS A 266 -12.87 9.21 -10.80
CA LYS A 266 -12.36 8.68 -9.53
C LYS A 266 -10.96 8.09 -9.69
N GLU A 267 -10.61 7.69 -10.91
CA GLU A 267 -9.31 7.15 -11.29
C GLU A 267 -8.21 8.19 -11.13
N ALA A 268 -8.52 9.49 -11.30
CA ALA A 268 -7.58 10.57 -11.04
C ALA A 268 -7.09 10.57 -9.57
N ASN A 269 -7.91 10.08 -8.62
CA ASN A 269 -7.49 9.92 -7.23
C ASN A 269 -6.37 8.89 -7.07
N ALA A 270 -6.13 8.00 -8.03
CA ALA A 270 -4.99 7.08 -8.01
C ALA A 270 -3.76 7.60 -8.78
N LEU A 271 -3.77 8.87 -9.21
CA LEU A 271 -2.69 9.47 -9.98
C LEU A 271 -2.20 10.80 -9.37
N SER A 272 -0.96 11.19 -9.66
CA SER A 272 -0.52 12.59 -9.60
C SER A 272 -0.21 13.05 -11.01
N GLY A 273 -0.92 14.06 -11.49
CA GLY A 273 -0.80 14.57 -12.86
C GLY A 273 0.19 15.72 -13.00
N PHE A 274 0.85 15.78 -14.15
CA PHE A 274 1.78 16.84 -14.52
C PHE A 274 1.62 17.19 -16.01
N GLU A 275 1.39 18.46 -16.34
CA GLU A 275 1.48 18.99 -17.70
C GLU A 275 2.95 19.14 -18.10
N VAL A 276 3.36 18.49 -19.19
CA VAL A 276 4.73 18.56 -19.69
C VAL A 276 4.98 19.92 -20.36
N LEU A 277 5.97 20.67 -19.87
CA LEU A 277 6.34 21.99 -20.39
C LEU A 277 7.58 21.94 -21.28
N ASP A 278 8.57 21.12 -20.91
CA ASP A 278 9.81 20.94 -21.67
C ASP A 278 10.48 19.61 -21.31
N VAL A 279 11.37 19.13 -22.18
CA VAL A 279 12.18 17.93 -21.95
C VAL A 279 13.62 18.23 -22.28
N THR A 280 14.51 17.97 -21.32
CA THR A 280 15.92 18.30 -21.48
C THR A 280 16.83 17.18 -20.97
N GLN A 281 18.12 17.33 -21.23
CA GLN A 281 19.12 16.39 -20.71
C GLN A 281 19.16 16.47 -19.18
N LEU A 282 19.28 15.31 -18.53
CA LEU A 282 19.37 15.21 -17.07
C LEU A 282 20.74 15.70 -16.56
N ARG A 283 21.01 17.00 -16.68
CA ARG A 283 22.22 17.66 -16.19
C ARG A 283 21.89 19.07 -15.70
N PRO A 284 22.49 19.53 -14.59
CA PRO A 284 22.12 20.80 -13.95
C PRO A 284 22.05 21.99 -14.91
N LYS A 285 23.07 22.20 -15.76
CA LYS A 285 23.12 23.33 -16.70
C LYS A 285 21.96 23.35 -17.70
N ALA A 286 21.52 22.19 -18.20
CA ALA A 286 20.44 22.10 -19.17
C ALA A 286 19.08 22.35 -18.51
N ILE A 287 18.85 21.73 -17.35
CA ILE A 287 17.67 21.97 -16.50
C ILE A 287 17.60 23.44 -16.12
N SER A 288 18.71 24.04 -15.70
CA SER A 288 18.77 25.45 -15.35
C SER A 288 18.41 26.38 -16.51
N LYS A 289 18.83 26.02 -17.73
CA LYS A 289 18.50 26.80 -18.94
C LYS A 289 17.00 26.72 -19.23
N ALA A 290 16.41 25.52 -19.20
CA ALA A 290 14.99 25.31 -19.42
C ALA A 290 14.14 26.07 -18.38
N LEU A 291 14.47 25.93 -17.10
CA LEU A 291 13.74 26.60 -16.02
C LEU A 291 13.78 28.12 -16.09
N ARG A 292 14.89 28.74 -16.52
CA ARG A 292 14.96 30.22 -16.64
C ARG A 292 13.91 30.79 -17.58
N ALA A 293 13.54 30.08 -18.64
CA ALA A 293 12.52 30.53 -19.58
C ALA A 293 11.09 30.49 -18.99
N LEU A 294 10.91 29.76 -17.88
CA LEU A 294 9.62 29.59 -17.22
C LEU A 294 9.44 30.48 -15.99
N GLU A 295 10.49 31.20 -15.56
CA GLU A 295 10.46 32.06 -14.37
C GLU A 295 9.79 31.40 -13.14
N PRO A 296 10.29 30.23 -12.68
CA PRO A 296 9.63 29.47 -11.61
C PRO A 296 9.75 30.18 -10.28
N THR A 297 8.68 30.20 -9.49
CA THR A 297 8.72 30.73 -8.11
C THR A 297 9.14 29.65 -7.11
N SER A 298 8.94 28.39 -7.45
CA SER A 298 9.39 27.24 -6.67
C SER A 298 9.73 26.07 -7.62
N VAL A 299 10.61 25.19 -7.16
CA VAL A 299 10.96 23.96 -7.89
C VAL A 299 10.86 22.76 -6.95
N GLU A 300 10.04 21.78 -7.31
CA GLU A 300 10.04 20.42 -6.76
C GLU A 300 10.92 19.53 -7.63
N VAL A 301 11.73 18.64 -7.04
CA VAL A 301 12.49 17.64 -7.80
C VAL A 301 12.02 16.25 -7.42
N LYS A 302 11.51 15.51 -8.41
CA LYS A 302 11.12 14.10 -8.30
C LYS A 302 12.12 13.22 -9.05
N LYS A 303 12.27 11.97 -8.63
CA LYS A 303 13.07 10.98 -9.35
C LYS A 303 12.41 9.62 -9.43
N ARG A 304 12.57 8.94 -10.58
CA ARG A 304 12.27 7.51 -10.73
C ARG A 304 13.12 6.92 -11.84
N GLY A 305 13.85 5.84 -11.55
CA GLY A 305 14.74 5.21 -12.54
C GLY A 305 15.92 6.11 -12.96
N ALA A 306 16.34 7.04 -12.10
CA ALA A 306 17.47 7.93 -12.33
C ALA A 306 18.40 7.96 -11.10
N ASP A 307 19.70 7.88 -11.34
CA ASP A 307 20.74 7.95 -10.31
C ASP A 307 21.11 9.41 -10.02
N ILE A 308 20.23 10.10 -9.30
CA ILE A 308 20.44 11.46 -8.83
C ILE A 308 20.05 11.61 -7.36
N ASN A 309 20.59 12.65 -6.70
CA ASN A 309 20.12 13.14 -5.41
C ASN A 309 19.13 14.30 -5.62
N PRO A 310 17.82 14.11 -5.37
CA PRO A 310 16.81 15.14 -5.59
C PRO A 310 17.04 16.39 -4.75
N ALA A 311 17.39 16.24 -3.47
CA ALA A 311 17.59 17.38 -2.55
C ALA A 311 18.80 18.24 -2.96
N ALA A 312 19.88 17.60 -3.40
CA ALA A 312 21.06 18.29 -3.93
C ALA A 312 20.73 19.05 -5.23
N LEU A 313 20.02 18.40 -6.16
CA LEU A 313 19.59 19.04 -7.41
C LEU A 313 18.64 20.21 -7.13
N GLN A 314 17.64 20.03 -6.27
CA GLN A 314 16.69 21.09 -5.89
C GLN A 314 17.41 22.29 -5.27
N THR A 315 18.40 22.04 -4.39
CA THR A 315 19.23 23.09 -3.79
C THR A 315 20.03 23.85 -4.85
N ALA A 316 20.60 23.15 -5.84
CA ALA A 316 21.35 23.78 -6.93
C ALA A 316 20.46 24.66 -7.82
N LEU A 317 19.17 24.34 -7.95
CA LEU A 317 18.20 25.08 -8.77
C LEU A 317 17.62 26.32 -8.08
N LYS A 318 17.79 26.49 -6.75
CA LYS A 318 17.26 27.64 -6.00
C LYS A 318 17.68 29.00 -6.55
N ARG A 319 18.86 29.10 -7.16
CA ARG A 319 19.39 30.36 -7.74
C ARG A 319 18.63 30.83 -8.98
N ILE A 320 17.72 30.03 -9.50
CA ILE A 320 16.94 30.28 -10.73
C ILE A 320 15.54 30.76 -10.39
N LEU A 321 15.12 30.60 -9.13
CA LEU A 321 13.79 30.97 -8.69
C LEU A 321 13.62 32.48 -8.73
N VAL A 322 12.49 32.93 -9.25
CA VAL A 322 12.07 34.33 -9.14
C VAL A 322 11.27 34.52 -7.85
N PRO A 323 11.25 35.74 -7.26
CA PRO A 323 10.47 36.00 -6.07
C PRO A 323 8.97 35.73 -6.29
N ARG A 324 8.35 34.96 -5.39
CA ARG A 324 6.89 34.82 -5.34
C ARG A 324 6.28 36.15 -4.89
N THR A 325 5.20 36.57 -5.53
CA THR A 325 4.44 37.78 -5.16
C THR A 325 2.96 37.44 -5.01
N ASN A 326 2.14 38.38 -4.53
CA ASN A 326 0.69 38.17 -4.42
C ASN A 326 0.02 37.98 -5.79
N SER A 327 0.62 38.47 -6.87
CA SER A 327 0.09 38.40 -8.24
C SER A 327 0.77 37.36 -9.12
N TYR A 328 1.81 36.68 -8.61
CA TYR A 328 2.58 35.71 -9.40
C TYR A 328 3.09 34.56 -8.54
N GLU A 329 2.64 33.37 -8.91
CA GLU A 329 3.12 32.08 -8.43
C GLU A 329 3.18 31.12 -9.63
N ASN A 330 4.33 30.50 -9.85
CA ASN A 330 4.54 29.51 -10.90
C ASN A 330 5.39 28.36 -10.36
N PRO A 331 4.78 27.40 -9.65
CA PRO A 331 5.47 26.23 -9.15
C PRO A 331 5.77 25.28 -10.31
N VAL A 332 7.02 24.83 -10.41
CA VAL A 332 7.45 23.91 -11.46
C VAL A 332 8.02 22.64 -10.85
N THR A 333 7.77 21.50 -11.46
CA THR A 333 8.32 20.21 -11.06
C THR A 333 9.35 19.77 -12.10
N VAL A 334 10.53 19.36 -11.62
CA VAL A 334 11.55 18.67 -12.42
C VAL A 334 11.50 17.19 -12.09
N ILE A 335 11.17 16.38 -13.08
CA ILE A 335 11.03 14.93 -12.95
C ILE A 335 12.23 14.27 -13.64
N ALA A 336 13.17 13.80 -12.83
CA ALA A 336 14.35 13.06 -13.30
C ALA A 336 13.97 11.60 -13.54
N THR A 337 13.92 11.20 -14.81
CA THR A 337 13.43 9.86 -15.17
C THR A 337 14.00 9.34 -16.48
N ARG A 338 13.45 8.23 -16.99
CA ARG A 338 13.75 7.67 -18.31
C ARG A 338 12.60 7.93 -19.25
N VAL A 339 12.86 8.52 -20.41
CA VAL A 339 11.89 8.61 -21.52
C VAL A 339 12.44 7.74 -22.65
N ASP A 340 11.69 6.73 -23.07
CA ASP A 340 12.12 5.74 -24.07
C ASP A 340 13.53 5.18 -23.78
N GLY A 341 13.77 4.83 -22.51
CA GLY A 341 15.04 4.27 -22.04
C GLY A 341 16.19 5.28 -21.83
N ARG A 342 16.03 6.56 -22.18
CA ARG A 342 17.08 7.59 -22.02
C ARG A 342 16.86 8.41 -20.76
N HIS A 343 17.92 8.62 -19.97
CA HIS A 343 17.86 9.49 -18.79
C HIS A 343 17.63 10.96 -19.19
N GLN A 344 16.49 11.51 -18.78
CA GLN A 344 16.06 12.87 -19.12
C GLN A 344 15.46 13.57 -17.89
N ALA A 345 15.37 14.89 -17.99
CA ALA A 345 14.61 15.72 -17.06
C ALA A 345 13.37 16.24 -17.79
N VAL A 346 12.20 15.83 -17.31
CA VAL A 346 10.91 16.38 -17.74
C VAL A 346 10.61 17.59 -16.84
N ILE A 347 10.42 18.75 -17.45
CA ILE A 347 10.00 19.98 -16.77
C ILE A 347 8.50 20.06 -16.92
N ALA A 348 7.78 20.14 -15.80
CA ALA A 348 6.34 20.00 -15.82
C ALA A 348 5.66 20.91 -14.79
N ARG A 349 4.38 21.22 -15.03
CA ARG A 349 3.51 21.88 -14.05
C ARG A 349 2.63 20.81 -13.41
N ARG A 350 2.55 20.78 -12.08
CA ARG A 350 1.64 19.88 -11.37
C ARG A 350 0.20 20.29 -11.66
N LEU A 351 -0.67 19.32 -11.92
CA LEU A 351 -2.10 19.53 -12.07
C LEU A 351 -2.77 19.57 -10.69
N ASP A 352 -3.70 20.51 -10.50
CA ASP A 352 -4.62 20.55 -9.36
C ASP A 352 -5.89 19.78 -9.76
N LEU A 353 -5.98 18.52 -9.31
CA LEU A 353 -7.06 17.58 -9.66
C LEU A 353 -7.92 17.22 -8.47
#